data_AF-A0AAP0BZE9-F1
#
_entry.id   AF-A0AAP0BZE9-F1
#
_cell.length_a   1.000
_cell.length_b   1.000
_cell.length_c   1.000
_cell.angle_alpha   90.00
_cell.angle_beta   90.00
_cell.angle_gamma   90.00
#
_symmetry.space_group_name_H-M   'P 1'
#
loop_
_entity.id
_entity.type
_entity.pdbx_description
1 polymer ?
#
loop_
_entity_poly.entity_id
_entity_poly.type
_entity_poly.pdbx_seq_one_letter_code
_entity_poly.pdbx_strand_id
1 'polypeptide(L)'
;MASLPSVESPVPSKISLDDSLNPFFLHPSDNPGSVLVSQILKGDNYSSWNRAMKMALIGKNKFGFVDGSITSSADNDSLSILSWHHNNNIVSSWLLNLISKDIAANIIYVSSAAEIWSGLQERFQQ
;
A
#
# COMPACT_ATOMS: atom_id res chain seq x y z
N MET A 1 -41.40 -35.89 8.16
CA MET A 1 -40.42 -34.86 8.54
C MET A 1 -39.46 -34.71 7.37
N ALA A 2 -39.49 -33.60 6.65
CA ALA A 2 -38.55 -33.33 5.58
C ALA A 2 -37.34 -32.60 6.18
N SER A 3 -36.14 -33.16 6.03
CA SER A 3 -34.90 -32.54 6.49
C SER A 3 -34.57 -31.33 5.60
N LEU A 4 -34.27 -30.19 6.23
CA LEU A 4 -33.82 -28.97 5.54
C LEU A 4 -32.40 -29.19 4.97
N PRO A 5 -32.07 -28.60 3.80
CA PRO A 5 -30.73 -28.68 3.25
C PRO A 5 -29.76 -27.90 4.15
N SER A 6 -28.60 -28.49 4.42
CA SER A 6 -27.51 -27.82 5.16
C SER A 6 -26.97 -26.69 4.30
N VAL A 7 -27.06 -25.46 4.81
CA VAL A 7 -26.44 -24.29 4.18
C VAL A 7 -24.93 -24.44 4.33
N GLU A 8 -24.26 -24.84 3.26
CA GLU A 8 -22.79 -24.84 3.20
C GLU A 8 -22.31 -23.38 3.37
N SER A 9 -21.54 -23.16 4.43
CA SER A 9 -20.89 -21.87 4.66
C SER A 9 -19.91 -21.60 3.52
N PRO A 10 -19.78 -20.34 3.03
CA PRO A 10 -18.90 -20.06 1.91
C PRO A 10 -17.46 -20.44 2.30
N VAL A 11 -16.87 -21.35 1.53
CA VAL A 11 -15.48 -21.78 1.69
C VAL A 11 -14.59 -20.53 1.55
N PRO A 12 -13.72 -20.21 2.52
CA PRO A 12 -12.83 -19.06 2.40
C PRO A 12 -11.94 -19.26 1.17
N SER A 13 -11.95 -18.28 0.26
CA SER A 13 -11.16 -18.28 -0.97
C SER A 13 -9.69 -18.52 -0.64
N LYS A 14 -9.17 -19.69 -1.04
CA LYS A 14 -7.79 -20.08 -0.79
C LYS A 14 -6.89 -19.22 -1.69
N ILE A 15 -6.20 -18.22 -1.11
CA ILE A 15 -5.24 -17.39 -1.82
C ILE A 15 -4.13 -18.30 -2.35
N SER A 16 -3.85 -18.27 -3.65
CA SER A 16 -2.75 -19.05 -4.21
C SER A 16 -1.40 -18.37 -3.92
N LEU A 17 -0.32 -19.15 -3.86
CA LEU A 17 1.03 -18.60 -3.67
C LEU A 17 1.41 -17.64 -4.79
N ASP A 18 0.95 -17.89 -6.02
CA ASP A 18 1.17 -17.04 -7.19
C ASP A 18 0.49 -15.67 -7.03
N ASP A 19 -0.75 -15.66 -6.54
CA ASP A 19 -1.48 -14.42 -6.23
C ASP A 19 -0.76 -13.59 -5.15
N SER A 20 -0.16 -14.25 -4.15
CA SER A 20 0.53 -13.55 -3.05
C SER A 20 1.81 -12.83 -3.47
N LEU A 21 2.44 -13.27 -4.55
CA LEU A 21 3.64 -12.66 -5.12
C LEU A 21 3.31 -11.58 -6.16
N ASN A 22 2.07 -11.54 -6.65
CA ASN A 22 1.62 -10.53 -7.58
C ASN A 22 1.56 -9.15 -6.90
N PRO A 23 2.35 -8.16 -7.35
CA PRO A 23 2.34 -6.83 -6.75
C PRO A 23 0.98 -6.11 -6.89
N PHE A 24 0.14 -6.50 -7.84
CA PHE A 24 -1.21 -5.96 -8.03
C PHE A 24 -2.27 -6.63 -7.15
N PHE A 25 -1.95 -7.76 -6.52
CA PHE A 25 -2.88 -8.43 -5.61
C PHE A 25 -3.04 -7.63 -4.32
N LEU A 26 -4.27 -7.28 -3.97
CA LEU A 26 -4.60 -6.67 -2.68
C LEU A 26 -5.12 -7.74 -1.74
N HIS A 27 -4.40 -7.95 -0.64
CA HIS A 27 -4.86 -8.87 0.38
C HIS A 27 -6.14 -8.30 1.03
N PRO A 28 -7.14 -9.11 1.42
CA PRO A 28 -8.36 -8.60 2.06
C PRO A 28 -8.12 -7.78 3.34
N SER A 29 -6.95 -7.94 3.98
CA SER A 29 -6.54 -7.13 5.13
C SER A 29 -5.98 -5.75 4.76
N ASP A 30 -5.62 -5.53 3.49
CA ASP A 30 -4.98 -4.31 3.01
C ASP A 30 -6.01 -3.20 2.83
N ASN A 31 -6.38 -2.58 3.94
CA ASN A 31 -7.27 -1.43 3.97
C ASN A 31 -6.50 -0.14 4.30
N PRO A 32 -7.00 1.05 3.90
CA PRO A 32 -6.34 2.33 4.15
C PRO A 32 -5.99 2.61 5.61
N GLY A 33 -6.76 2.07 6.56
CA GLY A 33 -6.58 2.28 8.00
C GLY A 33 -5.56 1.33 8.66
N SER A 34 -4.91 0.46 7.88
CA SER A 34 -3.93 -0.49 8.43
C SER A 34 -2.71 0.24 8.96
N VAL A 35 -2.35 -0.05 10.21
CA VAL A 35 -1.13 0.49 10.83
C VAL A 35 0.07 -0.36 10.37
N LEU A 36 0.84 0.15 9.41
CA LEU A 36 2.05 -0.52 8.93
C LEU A 36 3.25 -0.33 9.86
N VAL A 37 3.35 0.87 10.41
CA VAL A 37 4.41 1.29 11.32
C VAL A 37 3.74 2.02 12.48
N SER A 38 4.17 1.76 13.72
CA SER A 38 3.57 2.38 14.91
C SER A 38 3.91 3.87 15.07
N GLN A 39 4.94 4.33 14.35
CA GLN A 39 5.52 5.66 14.51
C GLN A 39 4.99 6.59 13.41
N ILE A 40 4.50 7.76 13.80
CA ILE A 40 4.21 8.85 12.86
C ILE A 40 5.51 9.59 12.53
N LEU A 41 5.73 9.91 11.26
CA LEU A 41 6.84 10.74 10.81
C LEU A 41 6.65 12.17 11.31
N LYS A 42 7.61 12.67 12.08
CA LYS A 42 7.67 14.04 12.61
C LYS A 42 8.85 14.84 12.05
N GLY A 43 9.73 14.19 11.29
CA GLY A 43 10.92 14.77 10.67
C GLY A 43 12.20 14.34 11.37
N ASP A 44 12.31 14.55 12.67
CA ASP A 44 13.47 14.14 13.49
C ASP A 44 13.68 12.62 13.54
N ASN A 45 12.60 11.84 13.36
CA ASN A 45 12.61 10.38 13.33
C ASN A 45 12.71 9.77 11.93
N TYR A 46 13.04 10.57 10.90
CA TYR A 46 12.98 10.13 9.50
C TYR A 46 13.75 8.84 9.21
N SER A 47 15.01 8.71 9.66
CA SER A 47 15.82 7.52 9.35
C SER A 47 15.21 6.22 9.87
N SER A 48 14.70 6.24 11.12
CA SER A 48 14.04 5.10 11.75
C SER A 48 12.69 4.80 11.09
N TRP A 49 11.90 5.84 10.80
CA TRP A 49 10.61 5.73 10.13
C TRP A 49 10.77 5.16 8.72
N ASN A 50 11.70 5.70 7.93
CA ASN A 50 11.99 5.28 6.56
C ASN A 50 12.37 3.79 6.51
N ARG A 51 13.26 3.35 7.41
CA ARG A 51 13.64 1.93 7.49
C ARG A 51 12.44 1.04 7.81
N ALA A 52 11.63 1.41 8.81
CA ALA A 52 10.47 0.63 9.22
C ALA A 52 9.42 0.56 8.11
N MET A 53 9.12 1.69 7.46
CA MET A 53 8.14 1.78 6.38
C MET A 53 8.59 0.98 5.16
N LYS A 54 9.87 1.07 4.77
CA LYS A 54 10.44 0.25 3.71
C LYS A 54 10.29 -1.25 3.99
N MET A 55 10.60 -1.70 5.21
CA MET A 55 10.43 -3.11 5.60
C MET A 55 8.96 -3.55 5.51
N ALA A 56 8.03 -2.73 5.99
CA ALA A 56 6.60 -3.04 5.96
C ALA A 56 6.07 -3.15 4.51
N LEU A 57 6.47 -2.22 3.63
CA LEU A 57 6.06 -2.25 2.22
C LEU A 57 6.68 -3.43 1.46
N ILE A 58 7.93 -3.80 1.73
CA ILE A 58 8.57 -5.00 1.17
C ILE A 58 7.81 -6.26 1.62
N GLY A 59 7.49 -6.37 2.91
CA GLY A 59 6.73 -7.52 3.43
C GLY A 59 5.31 -7.65 2.84
N LYS A 60 4.78 -6.60 2.25
CA LYS A 60 3.48 -6.58 1.54
C LYS A 60 3.60 -6.65 0.01
N ASN A 61 4.81 -6.78 -0.54
CA ASN A 61 5.07 -6.69 -1.99
C ASN A 61 4.57 -5.37 -2.61
N LYS A 62 4.61 -4.27 -1.84
CA LYS A 62 4.15 -2.92 -2.28
C LYS A 62 5.27 -1.90 -2.44
N PHE A 63 6.51 -2.26 -2.12
CA PHE A 63 7.63 -1.32 -2.23
C PHE A 63 7.83 -0.79 -3.66
N GLY A 64 7.49 -1.58 -4.68
CA GLY A 64 7.63 -1.16 -6.07
C GLY A 64 6.75 0.03 -6.47
N PHE A 65 5.68 0.31 -5.73
CA PHE A 65 4.83 1.50 -5.94
C PHE A 65 5.45 2.79 -5.41
N VAL A 66 6.40 2.71 -4.47
CA VAL A 66 7.07 3.89 -3.89
C VAL A 66 8.43 4.16 -4.51
N ASP A 67 9.14 3.13 -4.97
CA ASP A 67 10.43 3.29 -5.65
C ASP A 67 10.30 3.49 -7.17
N GLY A 68 9.08 3.36 -7.71
CA GLY A 68 8.78 3.54 -9.12
C GLY A 68 9.11 2.35 -10.02
N SER A 69 9.52 1.20 -9.47
CA SER A 69 9.75 -0.02 -10.25
C SER A 69 8.46 -0.65 -10.80
N ILE A 70 7.31 -0.35 -10.17
CA ILE A 70 5.98 -0.73 -10.67
C ILE A 70 5.30 0.53 -11.24
N THR A 71 5.36 0.69 -12.56
CA THR A 71 4.73 1.82 -13.25
C THR A 71 3.32 1.49 -13.74
N SER A 72 2.47 2.50 -13.86
CA SER A 72 1.12 2.36 -14.43
C SER A 72 1.12 1.94 -15.91
N SER A 73 2.27 2.05 -16.59
CA SER A 73 2.42 1.93 -18.04
C SER A 73 2.76 0.51 -18.51
N ALA A 74 2.82 -0.48 -17.62
CA ALA A 74 3.33 -1.81 -17.96
C ALA A 74 2.41 -2.60 -18.90
N ASP A 75 1.09 -2.35 -18.93
CA ASP A 75 0.15 -3.10 -19.76
C ASP A 75 -1.00 -2.21 -20.28
N ASN A 76 -1.37 -2.40 -21.56
CA ASN A 76 -2.57 -1.77 -22.17
C ASN A 76 -3.89 -2.42 -21.71
N ASP A 77 -3.83 -3.32 -20.73
CA ASP A 77 -5.03 -3.95 -20.16
C ASP A 77 -5.72 -3.01 -19.16
N SER A 78 -7.03 -2.83 -19.32
CA SER A 78 -7.81 -1.94 -18.46
C SER A 78 -7.87 -2.46 -17.01
N LEU A 79 -7.82 -3.77 -16.80
CA LEU A 79 -7.87 -4.37 -15.46
C LEU A 79 -6.55 -4.20 -14.68
N SER A 80 -5.41 -4.31 -15.35
CA SER A 80 -4.10 -4.07 -14.72
C SER A 80 -3.92 -2.60 -14.32
N ILE A 81 -4.36 -1.66 -15.17
CA ILE A 81 -4.36 -0.22 -14.86
C ILE A 81 -5.23 0.08 -13.63
N LEU A 82 -6.46 -0.45 -13.59
CA LEU A 82 -7.34 -0.28 -12.42
C LEU A 82 -6.72 -0.88 -11.15
N SER A 83 -6.11 -2.05 -11.26
CA SER A 83 -5.42 -2.71 -10.13
C SER A 83 -4.22 -1.88 -9.66
N TRP A 84 -3.43 -1.33 -10.58
CA TRP A 84 -2.34 -0.41 -10.26
C TRP A 84 -2.84 0.81 -9.49
N HIS A 85 -3.90 1.47 -9.98
CA HIS A 85 -4.48 2.64 -9.30
C HIS A 85 -4.99 2.32 -7.90
N HIS A 86 -5.66 1.17 -7.73
CA HIS A 86 -6.14 0.76 -6.41
C HIS A 86 -4.97 0.57 -5.44
N ASN A 87 -3.95 -0.19 -5.85
CA ASN A 87 -2.77 -0.42 -5.02
C ASN A 87 -2.05 0.89 -4.69
N ASN A 88 -1.82 1.73 -5.70
CA ASN A 88 -1.21 3.04 -5.50
C ASN A 88 -1.99 3.87 -4.46
N ASN A 89 -3.31 3.91 -4.53
CA ASN A 89 -4.14 4.65 -3.56
C ASN A 89 -4.06 4.07 -2.14
N ILE A 90 -3.98 2.74 -2.00
CA ILE A 90 -3.78 2.09 -0.70
C ILE A 90 -2.42 2.46 -0.11
N VAL A 91 -1.36 2.37 -0.91
CA VAL A 91 -0.01 2.74 -0.46
C VAL A 91 0.08 4.22 -0.11
N SER A 92 -0.49 5.11 -0.94
CA SER A 92 -0.59 6.54 -0.64
C SER A 92 -1.33 6.79 0.67
N SER A 93 -2.44 6.08 0.92
CA SER A 93 -3.20 6.22 2.17
C SER A 93 -2.36 5.81 3.39
N TRP A 94 -1.60 4.71 3.30
CA TRP A 94 -0.69 4.31 4.38
C TRP A 94 0.40 5.33 4.64
N LEU A 95 0.99 5.91 3.58
CA LEU A 95 1.98 6.98 3.72
C LEU A 95 1.36 8.19 4.41
N LEU A 96 0.25 8.72 3.90
CA LEU A 96 -0.42 9.91 4.45
C LEU A 96 -0.86 9.72 5.90
N ASN A 97 -1.36 8.54 6.26
CA ASN A 97 -1.78 8.23 7.63
C ASN A 97 -0.61 8.12 8.62
N LEU A 98 0.61 7.92 8.12
CA LEU A 98 1.82 7.77 8.92
C LEU A 98 2.71 9.01 8.90
N ILE A 99 2.21 10.13 8.38
CA ILE A 99 2.91 11.42 8.30
C ILE A 99 2.18 12.44 9.19
N SER A 100 2.93 13.31 9.88
CA SER A 100 2.30 14.39 10.65
C SER A 100 1.54 15.37 9.75
N LYS A 101 0.48 16.00 10.27
CA LYS A 101 -0.34 16.94 9.50
C LYS A 101 0.47 18.08 8.89
N ASP A 102 1.49 18.56 9.61
CA ASP A 102 2.39 19.63 9.14
C ASP A 102 3.23 19.20 7.94
N ILE A 103 3.64 17.94 7.88
CA ILE A 103 4.38 17.40 6.73
C ILE A 103 3.41 17.11 5.59
N ALA A 104 2.24 16.52 5.89
CA ALA A 104 1.22 16.17 4.89
C ALA A 104 0.70 17.39 4.13
N ALA A 105 0.50 18.53 4.79
CA ALA A 105 0.02 19.77 4.15
C ALA A 105 0.90 20.24 2.98
N ASN A 106 2.20 19.92 3.00
CA ASN A 106 3.15 20.30 1.95
C ASN A 106 3.20 19.29 0.79
N ILE A 107 2.56 18.12 0.93
CA ILE A 107 2.67 16.99 -0.01
C ILE A 107 1.27 16.53 -0.49
N ILE A 108 0.17 17.10 0.02
CA ILE A 108 -1.20 16.60 -0.23
C ILE A 108 -1.76 16.91 -1.62
N TYR A 109 -1.20 17.89 -2.33
CA TYR A 109 -1.78 18.43 -3.58
C TYR A 109 -1.35 17.72 -4.85
N VAL A 110 -0.36 16.86 -4.72
CA VAL A 110 0.08 15.89 -5.71
C VAL A 110 0.07 14.57 -4.91
N SER A 111 -0.12 13.40 -5.46
CA SER A 111 1.04 12.52 -5.56
C SER A 111 0.56 11.06 -5.54
N SER A 112 1.00 10.31 -6.53
CA SER A 112 1.18 8.87 -6.44
C SER A 112 2.01 8.48 -5.21
N ALA A 113 1.98 7.22 -4.82
CA ALA A 113 2.78 6.72 -3.70
C ALA A 113 4.28 7.02 -3.91
N ALA A 114 4.75 6.96 -5.16
CA ALA A 114 6.11 7.32 -5.55
C ALA A 114 6.44 8.79 -5.29
N GLU A 115 5.57 9.72 -5.68
CA GLU A 115 5.79 11.15 -5.49
C GLU A 115 5.73 11.55 -4.00
N ILE A 116 4.88 10.91 -3.19
CA ILE A 116 4.87 11.11 -1.73
C ILE A 116 6.22 10.66 -1.16
N TRP A 117 6.66 9.47 -1.55
CA TRP A 117 7.89 8.88 -1.07
C TRP A 117 9.12 9.72 -1.44
N SER A 118 9.25 10.12 -2.72
CA SER A 118 10.36 10.95 -3.18
C SER A 118 10.38 12.32 -2.50
N GLY A 119 9.22 12.97 -2.33
CA GLY A 119 9.12 14.25 -1.62
C GLY A 119 9.57 14.16 -0.15
N LEU A 120 9.31 13.03 0.52
CA LEU A 120 9.84 12.79 1.87
C LEU A 120 11.36 12.58 1.87
N GLN A 121 11.88 11.84 0.89
CA GLN A 121 13.33 11.64 0.74
C GLN A 121 14.05 12.97 0.50
N GLU A 122 13.61 13.76 -0.48
CA GLU A 122 14.20 15.07 -0.80
C GLU A 122 14.20 16.02 0.41
N ARG A 123 13.15 15.95 1.24
CA ARG A 123 13.01 16.82 2.40
C ARG A 123 13.89 16.44 3.59
N PHE A 124 14.08 15.14 3.85
CA PHE A 124 14.66 14.66 5.11
C PHE A 124 15.93 13.81 4.95
N GLN A 125 16.26 13.38 3.74
CA GLN A 125 17.49 12.68 3.43
C GLN A 125 18.57 13.72 3.08
N GLN A 126 19.27 14.22 4.10
CA GLN A 126 20.48 15.05 3.97
C GLN A 126 21.74 14.20 4.06
#